data_AF-V5RWF7-F1
#
_entry.id   AF-V5RWF7-F1
#
_cell.length_a   1.000
_cell.length_b   1.000
_cell.length_c   1.000
_cell.angle_alpha   90.00
_cell.angle_beta   90.00
_cell.angle_gamma   90.00
#
_symmetry.space_group_name_H-M   'P 1'
#
loop_
_entity.id
_entity.type
_entity.pdbx_description
1 polymer ?
#
loop_
_entity_poly.entity_id
_entity_poly.type
_entity_poly.pdbx_seq_one_letter_code
_entity_poly.pdbx_strand_id
1 'polypeptide(L)'
;MTTATVTTRTGQTLKRPSIFATRNLRQQSKKLQDELFELRQRYGGLVGDILDHGIDYAEVLEIRTAFYGRIHRASLKKYADPVAKLELYKRLTKQYHGRFIARRIVFAGHEDIGKLHELDTTIARITYRIIDLSNSDKNDFVRTMKRVREIHQALQR
;
A
#
# COMPACT_ATOMS: atom_id res chain seq x y z
N MET A 1 -15.17 -37.21 11.72
CA MET A 1 -16.30 -36.35 12.15
C MET A 1 -16.85 -36.96 13.42
N THR A 2 -16.61 -36.35 14.57
CA THR A 2 -17.09 -36.91 15.85
C THR A 2 -17.54 -35.77 16.75
N THR A 3 -18.84 -35.55 16.81
CA THR A 3 -19.51 -34.55 17.67
C THR A 3 -19.77 -35.17 19.03
N ALA A 4 -19.18 -34.58 20.09
CA ALA A 4 -19.54 -34.88 21.46
C ALA A 4 -20.80 -34.09 21.85
N THR A 5 -21.83 -34.80 22.29
CA THR A 5 -23.12 -34.22 22.69
C THR A 5 -23.21 -34.22 24.21
N VAL A 6 -23.32 -33.04 24.83
CA VAL A 6 -23.70 -32.90 26.24
C VAL A 6 -25.11 -32.34 26.30
N THR A 7 -26.05 -33.12 26.84
CA THR A 7 -27.46 -32.79 26.93
C THR A 7 -27.77 -32.26 28.33
N THR A 8 -28.20 -30.99 28.44
CA THR A 8 -28.78 -30.43 29.67
C THR A 8 -30.30 -30.55 29.68
N ARG A 9 -30.87 -30.73 30.87
CA ARG A 9 -32.20 -31.28 31.20
C ARG A 9 -33.42 -30.37 30.92
N THR A 10 -33.33 -29.40 30.01
CA THR A 10 -34.41 -28.41 29.78
C THR A 10 -34.80 -28.19 28.31
N GLY A 11 -34.52 -29.15 27.42
CA GLY A 11 -35.17 -29.26 26.11
C GLY A 11 -34.96 -28.09 25.12
N GLN A 12 -34.28 -27.01 25.50
CA GLN A 12 -33.91 -25.94 24.60
C GLN A 12 -32.53 -26.23 24.01
N THR A 13 -32.52 -26.69 22.78
CA THR A 13 -31.32 -26.69 21.95
C THR A 13 -31.00 -25.24 21.59
N LEU A 14 -30.26 -24.55 22.46
CA LEU A 14 -29.59 -23.31 22.10
C LEU A 14 -28.57 -23.65 21.02
N LYS A 15 -29.00 -23.59 19.76
CA LYS A 15 -28.10 -23.42 18.63
C LYS A 15 -27.23 -22.22 18.99
N ARG A 16 -25.95 -22.47 19.32
CA ARG A 16 -24.90 -21.45 19.50
C ARG A 16 -24.07 -21.19 18.22
N PRO A 17 -24.58 -21.20 16.97
CA PRO A 17 -23.73 -20.94 15.81
C PRO A 17 -23.27 -19.47 15.75
N SER A 18 -23.97 -18.53 16.39
CA SER A 18 -23.65 -17.09 16.31
C SER A 18 -22.39 -16.68 17.08
N ILE A 19 -22.15 -17.25 18.27
CA ILE A 19 -21.01 -16.87 19.12
C ILE A 19 -19.69 -17.40 18.53
N PHE A 20 -19.70 -18.59 17.92
CA PHE A 20 -18.51 -19.14 17.28
C PHE A 20 -18.16 -18.43 15.96
N ALA A 21 -19.16 -18.08 15.15
CA ALA A 21 -18.95 -17.32 13.92
C ALA A 21 -18.37 -15.93 14.21
N THR A 22 -18.92 -15.21 15.19
CA THR A 22 -18.42 -13.89 15.60
C THR A 22 -17.02 -13.93 16.21
N ARG A 23 -16.68 -14.96 17.01
CA ARG A 23 -15.32 -15.13 17.55
C ARG A 23 -14.29 -15.42 16.44
N ASN A 24 -14.65 -16.25 15.45
CA ASN A 24 -13.77 -16.57 14.32
C ASN A 24 -13.53 -15.34 13.44
N LEU A 25 -14.57 -14.57 13.12
CA LEU A 25 -14.46 -13.30 12.38
C LEU A 25 -13.57 -12.29 13.11
N ARG A 26 -13.73 -12.12 14.43
CA ARG A 26 -12.87 -11.24 15.23
C ARG A 26 -11.40 -11.68 15.23
N GLN A 27 -11.15 -12.99 15.31
CA GLN A 27 -9.79 -13.53 15.25
C GLN A 27 -9.16 -13.33 13.86
N GLN A 28 -9.92 -13.50 12.79
CA GLN A 28 -9.46 -13.25 11.43
C GLN A 28 -9.16 -11.77 11.19
N SER A 29 -10.05 -10.87 11.62
CA SER A 29 -9.82 -9.42 11.55
C SER A 29 -8.58 -9.01 12.32
N LYS A 30 -8.37 -9.53 13.53
CA LYS A 30 -7.15 -9.26 14.31
C LYS A 30 -5.89 -9.70 13.55
N LYS A 31 -5.86 -10.91 13.01
CA LYS A 31 -4.72 -11.41 12.22
C LYS A 31 -4.41 -10.51 11.01
N LEU A 32 -5.45 -10.03 10.32
CA LEU A 32 -5.28 -9.12 9.19
C LEU A 32 -4.76 -7.74 9.62
N GLN A 33 -5.18 -7.24 10.77
CA GLN A 33 -4.65 -5.99 11.34
C GLN A 33 -3.18 -6.13 11.77
N ASP A 34 -2.83 -7.24 12.42
CA ASP A 34 -1.45 -7.55 12.80
C ASP A 34 -0.55 -7.67 11.55
N GLU A 35 -1.01 -8.38 10.52
CA GLU A 35 -0.31 -8.47 9.23
C GLU A 35 -0.15 -7.08 8.58
N LEU A 36 -1.21 -6.26 8.55
CA LEU A 36 -1.14 -4.91 8.01
C LEU A 36 -0.12 -4.06 8.77
N PHE A 37 -0.07 -4.17 10.09
CA PHE A 37 0.91 -3.46 10.92
C PHE A 37 2.34 -3.86 10.55
N GLU A 38 2.63 -5.16 10.39
CA GLU A 38 3.95 -5.63 9.96
C GLU A 38 4.31 -5.12 8.55
N LEU A 39 3.37 -5.20 7.60
CA LEU A 39 3.60 -4.74 6.23
C LEU A 39 3.87 -3.23 6.19
N ARG A 40 3.22 -2.43 7.04
CA ARG A 40 3.46 -0.98 7.14
C ARG A 40 4.89 -0.63 7.51
N GLN A 41 5.55 -1.46 8.31
CA GLN A 41 6.95 -1.23 8.74
C GLN A 41 7.99 -1.65 7.69
N ARG A 42 7.60 -2.41 6.66
CA ARG A 42 8.53 -2.91 5.63
C ARG A 42 9.17 -1.76 4.84
N TYR A 43 10.37 -2.04 4.34
CA TYR A 43 11.20 -1.10 3.57
C TYR A 43 11.45 0.22 4.32
N GLY A 44 11.62 0.12 5.64
CA GLY A 44 11.82 1.27 6.52
C GLY A 44 10.58 2.18 6.62
N GLY A 45 9.38 1.60 6.66
CA GLY A 45 8.14 2.36 6.76
C GLY A 45 7.57 2.91 5.45
N LEU A 46 8.14 2.57 4.29
CA LEU A 46 7.66 3.10 2.99
C LEU A 46 6.18 2.74 2.73
N VAL A 47 5.77 1.53 3.13
CA VAL A 47 4.38 1.08 2.98
C VAL A 47 3.45 1.92 3.85
N GLY A 48 3.86 2.21 5.09
CA GLY A 48 3.16 3.13 5.99
C GLY A 48 3.00 4.52 5.36
N ASP A 49 4.10 5.12 4.91
CA ASP A 49 4.11 6.44 4.26
C ASP A 49 3.10 6.51 3.10
N ILE A 50 3.07 5.48 2.25
CA ILE A 50 2.16 5.39 1.09
C ILE A 50 0.70 5.37 1.53
N LEU A 51 0.39 4.56 2.54
CA LEU A 51 -0.97 4.43 3.07
C LEU A 51 -1.44 5.72 3.76
N ASP A 52 -0.58 6.34 4.56
CA ASP A 52 -0.90 7.58 5.28
C ASP A 52 -1.14 8.75 4.31
N HIS A 53 -0.45 8.71 3.17
CA HIS A 53 -0.65 9.66 2.09
C HIS A 53 -1.67 9.17 1.08
N GLY A 54 -2.52 8.19 1.39
CA GLY A 54 -3.63 7.76 0.53
C GLY A 54 -3.25 7.44 -0.92
N ILE A 55 -2.00 7.01 -1.14
CA ILE A 55 -1.52 6.57 -2.45
C ILE A 55 -1.92 5.11 -2.62
N ASP A 56 -2.61 4.79 -3.70
CA ASP A 56 -3.12 3.45 -3.90
C ASP A 56 -2.15 2.52 -4.66
N TYR A 57 -2.51 1.23 -4.73
CA TYR A 57 -1.72 0.23 -5.43
C TYR A 57 -1.55 0.51 -6.93
N ALA A 58 -2.57 1.07 -7.59
CA ALA A 58 -2.52 1.38 -9.01
C ALA A 58 -1.54 2.53 -9.29
N GLU A 59 -1.53 3.53 -8.41
CA GLU A 59 -0.58 4.65 -8.45
C GLU A 59 0.87 4.19 -8.23
N VAL A 60 1.10 3.26 -7.29
CA VAL A 60 2.41 2.62 -7.11
C VAL A 60 2.85 1.87 -8.38
N LEU A 61 1.95 1.11 -8.99
CA LEU A 61 2.23 0.40 -10.25
C LEU A 61 2.55 1.37 -11.39
N GLU A 62 1.85 2.49 -11.46
CA GLU A 62 2.09 3.51 -12.47
C GLU A 62 3.51 4.07 -12.34
N ILE A 63 3.91 4.50 -11.14
CA ILE A 63 5.26 5.01 -10.83
C ILE A 63 6.33 4.02 -11.28
N ARG A 64 6.15 2.75 -10.91
CA ARG A 64 7.06 1.68 -11.29
C ARG A 64 7.12 1.51 -12.81
N THR A 65 5.99 1.49 -13.49
CA THR A 65 5.91 1.24 -14.94
C THR A 65 6.56 2.36 -15.74
N ALA A 66 6.31 3.62 -15.39
CA ALA A 66 6.97 4.75 -16.06
C ALA A 66 8.48 4.76 -15.83
N PHE A 67 8.92 4.35 -14.65
CA PHE A 67 10.34 4.19 -14.37
C PHE A 67 10.99 3.12 -15.26
N TYR A 68 10.43 1.91 -15.33
CA TYR A 68 10.95 0.85 -16.22
C TYR A 68 10.91 1.24 -17.70
N GLY A 69 9.82 1.86 -18.16
CA GLY A 69 9.70 2.35 -19.54
C GLY A 69 10.71 3.44 -19.89
N ARG A 70 11.23 4.19 -18.91
CA ARG A 70 12.31 5.17 -19.12
C ARG A 70 13.69 4.54 -19.05
N ILE A 71 13.95 3.61 -18.13
CA ILE A 71 15.21 2.83 -18.13
C ILE A 71 15.40 2.10 -19.45
N HIS A 72 14.34 1.48 -19.96
CA HIS A 72 14.42 0.73 -21.22
C HIS A 72 14.84 1.66 -22.38
N ARG A 73 14.32 2.89 -22.42
CA ARG A 73 14.70 3.90 -23.41
C ARG A 73 16.10 4.49 -23.21
N ALA A 74 16.56 4.61 -21.97
CA ALA A 74 17.87 5.19 -21.64
C ALA A 74 19.04 4.17 -21.68
N SER A 75 18.74 2.87 -21.74
CA SER A 75 19.64 1.74 -21.46
C SER A 75 20.04 1.62 -19.98
N LEU A 76 20.12 0.37 -19.48
CA LEU A 76 20.50 0.05 -18.10
C LEU A 76 21.89 0.59 -17.73
N LYS A 77 22.84 0.65 -18.68
CA LYS A 77 24.18 1.20 -18.44
C LYS A 77 24.16 2.69 -18.09
N LYS A 78 23.31 3.48 -18.74
CA LYS A 78 23.16 4.90 -18.37
C LYS A 78 22.49 5.07 -17.01
N TYR A 79 21.72 4.10 -16.54
CA TYR A 79 21.10 4.16 -15.20
C TYR A 79 22.08 3.87 -14.06
N ALA A 80 23.20 3.19 -14.35
CA ALA A 80 24.26 2.98 -13.36
C ALA A 80 25.02 4.28 -13.03
N ASP A 81 24.94 5.31 -13.89
CA ASP A 81 25.47 6.65 -13.63
C ASP A 81 24.56 7.41 -12.63
N PRO A 82 25.08 7.83 -11.46
CA PRO A 82 24.33 8.59 -10.47
C PRO A 82 23.68 9.87 -11.01
N VAL A 83 24.34 10.56 -11.96
CA VAL A 83 23.82 11.83 -12.51
C VAL A 83 22.61 11.55 -13.40
N ALA A 84 22.71 10.57 -14.30
CA ALA A 84 21.59 10.13 -15.13
C ALA A 84 20.42 9.57 -14.30
N LYS A 85 20.70 8.86 -13.20
CA LYS A 85 19.67 8.39 -12.25
C LYS A 85 18.95 9.55 -11.58
N LEU A 86 19.67 10.58 -11.15
CA LEU A 86 19.09 11.78 -10.54
C LEU A 86 18.21 12.56 -11.54
N GLU A 87 18.66 12.74 -12.78
CA GLU A 87 17.88 13.42 -13.81
C GLU A 87 16.61 12.65 -14.21
N LEU A 88 16.71 11.32 -14.27
CA LEU A 88 15.55 10.45 -14.47
C LEU A 88 14.54 10.61 -13.33
N TYR A 89 15.03 10.64 -12.09
CA TYR A 89 14.22 10.87 -10.90
C TYR A 89 13.49 12.22 -10.98
N LYS A 90 14.20 13.33 -11.18
CA LYS A 90 13.59 14.67 -11.29
C LYS A 90 12.48 14.71 -12.34
N ARG A 91 12.70 14.07 -13.49
CA ARG A 91 11.72 14.00 -14.58
C ARG A 91 10.48 13.17 -14.22
N LEU A 92 10.67 12.03 -13.55
CA LEU A 92 9.57 11.20 -13.04
C LEU A 92 8.76 11.96 -12.00
N THR A 93 9.44 12.52 -10.99
CA THR A 93 8.81 13.32 -9.94
C THR A 93 7.98 14.44 -10.54
N LYS A 94 8.53 15.26 -11.46
CA LYS A 94 7.78 16.34 -12.12
C LYS A 94 6.53 15.86 -12.86
N GLN A 95 6.59 14.70 -13.51
CA GLN A 95 5.43 14.13 -14.22
C GLN A 95 4.32 13.70 -13.25
N TYR A 96 4.69 13.08 -12.12
CA TYR A 96 3.72 12.59 -11.14
C TYR A 96 3.15 13.72 -10.30
N HIS A 97 4.00 14.67 -9.92
CA HIS A 97 3.66 15.87 -9.19
C HIS A 97 2.44 16.60 -9.80
N GLY A 98 2.46 16.88 -11.10
CA GLY A 98 1.32 17.55 -11.76
C GLY A 98 0.01 16.76 -11.72
N ARG A 99 0.04 15.43 -11.70
CA ARG A 99 -1.18 14.59 -11.68
C ARG A 99 -1.71 14.34 -10.28
N PHE A 100 -0.82 14.01 -9.34
CA PHE A 100 -1.21 13.76 -7.95
C PHE A 100 -1.74 15.02 -7.27
N ILE A 101 -1.06 16.15 -7.47
CA ILE A 101 -1.49 17.44 -6.92
C ILE A 101 -2.82 17.87 -7.55
N ALA A 102 -2.97 17.75 -8.89
CA ALA A 102 -4.23 18.08 -9.54
C ALA A 102 -5.40 17.23 -9.02
N ARG A 103 -5.20 15.92 -8.83
CA ARG A 103 -6.24 15.05 -8.24
C ARG A 103 -6.55 15.44 -6.79
N ARG A 104 -5.55 15.74 -5.96
CA ARG A 104 -5.77 16.12 -4.55
C ARG A 104 -6.39 17.50 -4.37
N ILE A 105 -6.01 18.49 -5.18
CA ILE A 105 -6.64 19.82 -5.18
C ILE A 105 -8.15 19.70 -5.48
N VAL A 106 -8.53 18.83 -6.43
CA VAL A 106 -9.94 18.59 -6.79
C VAL A 106 -10.73 17.96 -5.63
N PHE A 107 -10.10 17.11 -4.83
CA PHE A 107 -10.77 16.45 -3.69
C PHE A 107 -10.73 17.25 -2.38
N ALA A 108 -9.73 18.10 -2.17
CA ALA A 108 -9.46 18.72 -0.88
C ALA A 108 -10.05 20.13 -0.70
N GLY A 109 -10.50 20.79 -1.78
CA GLY A 109 -11.14 22.11 -1.73
C GLY A 109 -10.20 23.19 -1.19
N HIS A 110 -9.56 23.96 -2.07
CA HIS A 110 -8.67 25.09 -1.72
C HIS A 110 -7.78 24.84 -0.48
N GLU A 111 -6.94 23.81 -0.53
CA GLU A 111 -5.92 23.63 0.51
C GLU A 111 -4.94 24.82 0.54
N ASP A 112 -4.52 25.17 1.76
CA ASP A 112 -3.39 26.05 2.03
C ASP A 112 -2.16 25.60 1.20
N ILE A 113 -1.50 26.57 0.56
CA ILE A 113 -0.30 26.36 -0.27
C ILE A 113 0.78 25.58 0.52
N GLY A 114 0.85 25.77 1.84
CA GLY A 114 1.77 25.01 2.70
C GLY A 114 1.52 23.50 2.71
N LYS A 115 0.24 23.08 2.78
CA LYS A 115 -0.15 21.66 2.76
C LYS A 115 0.09 21.03 1.39
N LEU A 116 -0.14 21.78 0.32
CA LEU A 116 0.15 21.35 -1.04
C LEU A 116 1.66 21.11 -1.25
N HIS A 117 2.50 21.97 -0.68
CA HIS A 117 3.96 21.81 -0.74
C HIS A 117 4.47 20.60 0.09
N GLU A 118 3.86 20.34 1.25
CA GLU A 118 4.18 19.16 2.07
C GLU A 118 3.79 17.85 1.36
N LEU A 119 2.60 17.83 0.76
CA LEU A 119 2.12 16.72 -0.07
C LEU A 119 3.06 16.46 -1.25
N ASP A 120 3.45 17.51 -1.95
CA ASP A 120 4.43 17.43 -3.02
C ASP A 120 5.73 16.79 -2.54
N THR A 121 6.35 17.36 -1.51
CA THR A 121 7.63 16.89 -0.98
C THR A 121 7.55 15.42 -0.59
N THR A 122 6.41 14.99 -0.05
CA THR A 122 6.18 13.59 0.30
C THR A 122 6.03 12.69 -0.91
N ILE A 123 5.29 13.10 -1.95
CA ILE A 123 5.18 12.33 -3.20
C ILE A 123 6.54 12.17 -3.85
N ALA A 124 7.35 13.22 -3.87
CA ALA A 124 8.72 13.17 -4.37
C ALA A 124 9.56 12.15 -3.58
N ARG A 125 9.52 12.20 -2.24
CA ARG A 125 10.20 11.27 -1.35
C ARG A 125 9.76 9.82 -1.58
N ILE A 126 8.46 9.56 -1.66
CA ILE A 126 7.91 8.22 -1.90
C ILE A 126 8.35 7.69 -3.27
N THR A 127 8.25 8.53 -4.31
CA THR A 127 8.68 8.18 -5.68
C THR A 127 10.16 7.83 -5.71
N TYR A 128 11.00 8.61 -5.03
CA TYR A 128 12.44 8.33 -4.90
C TYR A 128 12.67 6.96 -4.26
N ARG A 129 12.06 6.71 -3.09
CA ARG A 129 12.25 5.47 -2.34
C ARG A 129 11.85 4.25 -3.15
N ILE A 130 10.72 4.28 -3.85
CA ILE A 130 10.26 3.17 -4.71
C ILE A 130 11.26 2.88 -5.84
N ILE A 131 11.82 3.94 -6.45
CA ILE A 131 12.80 3.83 -7.54
C ILE A 131 14.15 3.31 -7.03
N ASP A 132 14.54 3.72 -5.82
CA ASP A 132 15.84 3.39 -5.24
C ASP A 132 15.91 1.96 -4.68
N LEU A 133 14.77 1.30 -4.46
CA LEU A 133 14.70 -0.12 -4.11
C LEU A 133 15.56 -0.98 -5.05
N SER A 134 16.15 -2.05 -4.55
CA SER A 134 16.84 -3.04 -5.40
C SER A 134 15.85 -3.70 -6.37
N ASN A 135 16.33 -4.34 -7.44
CA ASN A 135 15.43 -5.00 -8.40
C ASN A 135 14.63 -6.16 -7.75
N SER A 136 15.22 -6.87 -6.80
CA SER A 136 14.51 -7.89 -6.00
C SER A 136 13.44 -7.24 -5.14
N ASP A 137 13.79 -6.14 -4.44
CA ASP A 137 12.86 -5.46 -3.54
C ASP A 137 11.72 -4.79 -4.30
N LYS A 138 11.94 -4.27 -5.52
CA LYS A 138 10.87 -3.70 -6.35
C LYS A 138 9.75 -4.70 -6.66
N ASN A 139 10.12 -5.97 -6.91
CA ASN A 139 9.14 -7.02 -7.19
C ASN A 139 8.39 -7.44 -5.93
N ASP A 140 9.12 -7.63 -4.83
CA ASP A 140 8.52 -7.98 -3.53
C ASP A 140 7.63 -6.84 -3.00
N PHE A 141 8.05 -5.59 -3.21
CA PHE A 141 7.30 -4.40 -2.82
C PHE A 141 5.95 -4.32 -3.53
N VAL A 142 5.90 -4.60 -4.83
CA VAL A 142 4.61 -4.67 -5.55
C VAL A 142 3.72 -5.80 -5.02
N ARG A 143 4.28 -6.95 -4.68
CA ARG A 143 3.50 -8.04 -4.04
C ARG A 143 2.98 -7.62 -2.67
N THR A 144 3.82 -6.94 -1.88
CA THR A 144 3.45 -6.36 -0.58
C THR A 144 2.30 -5.37 -0.73
N MET A 145 2.39 -4.42 -1.66
CA MET A 145 1.32 -3.44 -1.89
C MET A 145 0.02 -4.08 -2.40
N LYS A 146 0.12 -5.14 -3.21
CA LYS A 146 -1.05 -5.94 -3.59
C LYS A 146 -1.69 -6.59 -2.36
N ARG A 147 -0.89 -7.19 -1.48
CA ARG A 147 -1.37 -7.82 -0.25
C ARG A 147 -2.04 -6.82 0.69
N VAL A 148 -1.45 -5.63 0.86
CA VAL A 148 -2.05 -4.53 1.62
C VAL A 148 -3.44 -4.16 1.07
N ARG A 149 -3.59 -4.04 -0.25
CA ARG A 149 -4.89 -3.80 -0.89
C ARG A 149 -5.90 -4.90 -0.57
N GLU A 150 -5.50 -6.17 -0.67
CA GLU A 150 -6.36 -7.32 -0.34
C GLU A 150 -6.80 -7.31 1.13
N ILE A 151 -5.90 -6.97 2.05
CA ILE A 151 -6.20 -6.84 3.48
C ILE A 151 -7.21 -5.71 3.72
N HIS A 152 -7.01 -4.53 3.12
CA HIS A 152 -7.95 -3.41 3.24
C HIS A 152 -9.34 -3.80 2.74
N GLN A 153 -9.44 -4.50 1.61
CA GLN A 153 -10.71 -5.00 1.07
C GLN A 153 -11.37 -6.05 1.97
N ALA A 154 -10.59 -6.90 2.63
CA ALA A 154 -11.10 -7.90 3.55
C ALA A 154 -11.60 -7.30 4.87
N LEU A 155 -10.97 -6.25 5.37
CA LEU A 155 -11.36 -5.55 6.60
C LEU A 155 -12.59 -4.64 6.43
N GLN A 156 -12.94 -4.29 5.20
CA GLN A 156 -14.13 -3.48 4.87
C GLN A 156 -15.41 -4.32 4.63
N ARG A 157 -15.32 -5.64 4.72
CA ARG A 157 -16.44 -6.59 4.57
C ARG A 157 -16.99 -7.02 5.92
#